data_AF-A0AAW2TYP2-F1
#
_entry.id   AF-A0AAW2TYP2-F1
#
_cell.length_a   1.000
_cell.length_b   1.000
_cell.length_c   1.000
_cell.angle_alpha   90.00
_cell.angle_beta   90.00
_cell.angle_gamma   90.00
#
_symmetry.space_group_name_H-M   'P 1'
#
loop_
_entity.id
_entity.type
_entity.pdbx_description
1 polymer ?
#
loop_
_entity_poly.entity_id
_entity_poly.type
_entity_poly.pdbx_seq_one_letter_code
_entity_poly.pdbx_strand_id
1 'polypeptide(L)'
;MVRSMMSFTELPPSYWGYALETAAKLLNIAPSKSIPQMLYEIWHGKPASYKYLRVWGSPAYVKRPVGDKLDSRSSLCRFIGYPKETAEYYFYGPAEQKIFFSRNAVFLKKGFPSDS
;
A
#
# COMPACT_ATOMS: atom_id res chain seq x y z
N MET A 1 8.85 3.25 12.41
CA MET A 1 7.87 3.15 11.29
C MET A 1 7.01 1.89 11.40
N VAL A 2 7.60 0.69 11.40
CA VAL A 2 6.85 -0.59 11.43
C VAL A 2 5.84 -0.70 12.58
N ARG A 3 6.26 -0.43 13.82
CA ARG A 3 5.36 -0.49 15.00
C ARG A 3 4.13 0.41 14.81
N SER A 4 4.33 1.64 14.34
CA SER A 4 3.27 2.61 14.08
C SER A 4 2.35 2.20 12.92
N MET A 5 2.90 1.59 11.87
CA MET A 5 2.13 1.06 10.74
C MET A 5 1.23 -0.09 11.19
N MET A 6 1.80 -1.03 11.95
CA MET A 6 1.03 -2.15 12.50
C MET A 6 -0.06 -1.67 13.46
N SER A 7 0.22 -0.71 14.36
CA SER A 7 -0.78 -0.16 15.27
C SER A 7 -1.90 0.62 14.59
N PHE A 8 -1.68 1.14 13.38
CA PHE A 8 -2.71 1.83 12.59
C PHE A 8 -3.72 0.86 11.94
N THR A 9 -3.47 -0.45 12.04
CA THR A 9 -4.25 -1.49 11.39
C THR A 9 -4.67 -2.57 12.37
N GLU A 10 -5.81 -3.19 12.13
CA GLU A 10 -6.26 -4.38 12.87
C GLU A 10 -5.73 -5.67 12.23
N LEU A 11 -4.59 -5.61 11.54
CA LEU A 11 -4.00 -6.77 10.90
C LEU A 11 -3.31 -7.66 11.96
N PRO A 12 -3.33 -8.99 11.79
CA PRO A 12 -2.61 -9.88 12.70
C PRO A 12 -1.11 -9.54 12.75
N PRO A 13 -0.44 -9.74 13.91
CA PRO A 13 0.99 -9.46 14.04
C PRO A 13 1.86 -10.17 13.00
N SER A 14 1.44 -11.34 12.49
CA SER A 14 2.15 -12.10 11.45
C SER A 14 2.42 -11.32 10.16
N TYR A 15 1.70 -10.23 9.90
CA TYR A 15 1.87 -9.38 8.72
C TYR A 15 2.98 -8.32 8.86
N TRP A 16 3.68 -8.28 9.99
CA TRP A 16 4.73 -7.28 10.26
C TRP A 16 5.86 -7.27 9.22
N GLY A 17 6.15 -8.40 8.58
CA GLY A 17 7.16 -8.49 7.52
C GLY A 17 6.85 -7.60 6.31
N TYR A 18 5.57 -7.57 5.90
CA TYR A 18 5.11 -6.68 4.83
C TYR A 18 5.19 -5.20 5.23
N ALA A 19 4.89 -4.89 6.50
CA ALA A 19 5.04 -3.54 7.03
C ALA A 19 6.51 -3.12 7.06
N LEU A 20 7.43 -4.03 7.39
CA LEU A 20 8.87 -3.80 7.33
C LEU A 20 9.34 -3.50 5.91
N GLU A 21 8.95 -4.32 4.92
CA GLU A 21 9.32 -4.09 3.52
C GLU A 21 8.78 -2.75 3.00
N THR A 22 7.53 -2.42 3.36
CA THR A 22 6.92 -1.14 2.98
C THR A 22 7.63 0.03 3.65
N ALA A 23 7.99 -0.08 4.93
CA ALA A 23 8.76 0.94 5.64
C ALA A 23 10.14 1.16 5.00
N ALA A 24 10.86 0.10 4.69
CA ALA A 24 12.16 0.18 4.01
C ALA A 24 12.04 0.87 2.65
N LYS A 25 11.01 0.52 1.86
CA LYS A 25 10.75 1.16 0.56
C LYS A 25 10.44 2.65 0.72
N LEU A 26 9.57 3.03 1.67
CA LEU A 26 9.26 4.43 1.94
C LEU A 26 10.49 5.22 2.40
N LEU A 27 11.36 4.63 3.22
CA LEU A 27 12.60 5.27 3.66
C LEU A 27 13.57 5.52 2.50
N ASN A 28 13.68 4.59 1.55
CA ASN A 28 14.49 4.79 0.34
C ASN A 28 13.90 5.84 -0.61
N ILE A 29 12.62 6.15 -0.45
CA ILE A 29 11.89 7.12 -1.25
C ILE A 29 11.83 8.51 -0.57
N ALA A 30 11.89 8.57 0.75
CA ALA A 30 11.84 9.83 1.47
C ALA A 30 13.16 10.60 1.32
N PRO A 31 13.14 11.89 0.94
CA PRO A 31 14.33 12.72 1.02
C PRO A 31 14.72 12.92 2.49
N SER A 32 16.01 13.11 2.74
CA SER A 32 16.55 13.36 4.07
C SER A 32 17.23 14.73 4.14
N LYS A 33 17.45 15.25 5.35
CA LYS A 33 18.16 16.53 5.52
C LYS A 33 19.57 16.51 4.91
N SER A 34 20.24 15.37 4.96
CA SER A 34 21.59 15.19 4.45
C SER A 34 21.65 14.87 2.96
N ILE A 35 20.56 14.30 2.42
CA ILE A 35 20.45 13.93 1.00
C ILE A 35 19.09 14.43 0.50
N PRO A 36 19.06 15.62 -0.16
CA PRO A 36 17.82 16.22 -0.63
C PRO A 36 17.23 15.47 -1.84
N GLN A 37 18.04 14.65 -2.50
CA GLN A 37 17.62 13.74 -3.56
C GLN A 37 17.17 12.41 -2.97
N MET A 38 16.30 11.71 -3.69
CA MET A 38 15.80 10.44 -3.23
C MET A 38 16.85 9.33 -3.40
N LEU A 39 17.07 8.51 -2.37
CA LEU A 39 18.08 7.45 -2.42
C LEU A 39 17.82 6.46 -3.56
N TYR A 40 16.55 6.16 -3.85
CA TYR A 40 16.14 5.39 -5.02
C TYR A 40 16.59 6.03 -6.35
N GLU A 41 16.47 7.35 -6.49
CA GLU A 41 16.89 8.07 -7.69
C GLU A 41 18.41 8.01 -7.86
N ILE A 42 19.15 8.15 -6.76
CA ILE A 42 20.62 8.05 -6.74
C ILE A 42 21.06 6.64 -7.17
N TRP A 43 20.41 5.59 -6.67
CA TRP A 43 20.78 4.21 -6.98
C TRP A 43 20.37 3.74 -8.37
N HIS A 44 19.24 4.20 -8.88
CA HIS A 44 18.67 3.70 -10.14
C HIS A 44 18.75 4.70 -11.30
N GLY A 45 19.21 5.93 -11.07
CA GLY A 45 19.32 6.98 -12.07
C GLY A 45 17.98 7.38 -12.71
N LYS A 46 16.85 7.05 -12.07
CA LYS A 46 15.49 7.30 -12.58
C LYS A 46 14.68 8.07 -11.54
N PRO A 47 13.93 9.12 -11.96
CA PRO A 47 13.08 9.87 -11.05
C PRO A 47 12.02 8.94 -10.46
N ALA A 48 11.81 9.04 -9.16
CA ALA A 48 10.82 8.26 -8.47
C ALA A 48 9.49 9.01 -8.44
N SER A 49 8.41 8.28 -8.65
CA SER A 49 7.06 8.86 -8.65
C SER A 49 6.39 8.65 -7.31
N TYR A 50 5.89 9.70 -6.67
CA TYR A 50 5.07 9.55 -5.46
C TYR A 50 3.64 9.05 -5.76
N LYS A 51 3.22 9.03 -7.04
CA LYS A 51 1.83 8.74 -7.44
C LYS A 51 1.37 7.33 -7.06
N TYR A 52 2.30 6.38 -6.95
CA TYR A 52 2.01 5.00 -6.56
C TYR A 52 2.11 4.78 -5.04
N LEU A 53 2.60 5.76 -4.27
CA LEU A 53 2.67 5.63 -2.82
C LEU A 53 1.28 5.63 -2.21
N ARG A 54 1.08 4.76 -1.22
CA ARG A 54 -0.20 4.53 -0.54
C ARG A 54 0.07 4.32 0.93
N VAL A 55 -0.87 4.77 1.75
CA VAL A 55 -0.77 4.67 3.20
C VAL A 55 -1.02 3.23 3.60
N TRP A 56 -0.10 2.67 4.39
CA TRP A 56 -0.28 1.33 4.97
C TRP A 56 -1.65 1.17 5.63
N GLY A 57 -2.33 0.06 5.34
CA GLY A 57 -3.64 -0.23 5.90
C GLY A 57 -4.80 0.56 5.31
N SER A 58 -4.55 1.44 4.33
CA SER A 58 -5.63 2.21 3.70
C SER A 58 -6.64 1.26 3.04
N PRO A 59 -7.95 1.51 3.22
CA PRO A 59 -8.97 0.73 2.55
C PRO A 59 -8.98 1.05 1.05
N ALA A 60 -9.13 0.01 0.24
CA ALA A 60 -9.22 0.11 -1.20
C ALA A 60 -10.26 -0.88 -1.74
N TYR A 61 -11.01 -0.46 -2.75
CA TYR A 61 -11.86 -1.36 -3.53
C TYR A 61 -11.02 -1.99 -4.64
N VAL A 62 -10.87 -3.31 -4.58
CA VAL A 62 -10.08 -4.07 -5.56
C VAL A 62 -11.02 -4.87 -6.45
N LYS A 63 -10.85 -4.73 -7.78
CA LYS A 63 -11.70 -5.43 -8.74
C LYS A 63 -11.44 -6.93 -8.68
N ARG A 64 -12.49 -7.72 -8.47
CA ARG A 64 -12.40 -9.19 -8.51
C ARG A 64 -12.48 -9.66 -9.97
N PRO A 65 -11.66 -10.63 -10.41
CA PRO A 65 -11.74 -11.17 -11.77
C PRO A 65 -13.00 -12.00 -12.03
N VAL A 66 -13.73 -12.40 -11.00
CA VAL A 66 -14.89 -13.32 -11.10
C VAL A 66 -16.14 -12.64 -10.58
N GLY A 67 -17.19 -12.63 -11.39
CA GLY A 67 -18.55 -12.24 -11.02
C GLY A 67 -19.50 -12.25 -12.21
N ASP A 68 -20.67 -12.88 -12.03
CA ASP A 68 -21.75 -12.91 -13.02
C ASP A 68 -22.35 -11.49 -13.23
N LYS A 69 -23.28 -11.33 -14.18
CA LYS A 69 -23.84 -10.04 -14.62
C LYS A 69 -24.31 -9.08 -13.49
N LEU A 70 -24.57 -9.58 -12.27
CA LEU A 70 -25.09 -8.83 -11.12
C LEU A 70 -24.24 -8.87 -9.83
N ASP A 71 -23.11 -9.58 -9.81
CA ASP A 71 -22.30 -9.69 -8.59
C ASP A 71 -21.51 -8.41 -8.29
N SER A 72 -21.22 -8.20 -7.00
CA SER A 72 -20.28 -7.16 -6.56
C SER A 72 -18.92 -7.36 -7.23
N ARG A 73 -18.57 -6.47 -8.16
CA ARG A 73 -17.34 -6.55 -8.95
C ARG A 73 -16.08 -6.12 -8.19
N SER A 74 -16.21 -5.69 -6.94
CA SER A 74 -15.09 -5.21 -6.14
C SER A 74 -15.24 -5.56 -4.66
N SER A 75 -14.14 -5.99 -4.05
CA SER A 75 -14.06 -6.25 -2.61
C SER A 75 -13.35 -5.11 -1.90
N LEU A 76 -13.83 -4.76 -0.70
CA LEU A 76 -13.12 -3.85 0.21
C LEU A 76 -11.94 -4.62 0.82
N CYS A 77 -10.72 -4.13 0.59
CA CYS A 77 -9.49 -4.74 1.07
C CYS A 77 -8.59 -3.69 1.73
N ARG A 78 -7.63 -4.16 2.54
CA ARG A 78 -6.61 -3.32 3.16
C ARG A 78 -5.32 -3.42 2.37
N PHE A 79 -4.70 -2.27 2.08
CA PHE A 79 -3.38 -2.23 1.48
C PHE A 79 -2.29 -2.69 2.46
N ILE A 80 -1.45 -3.63 2.03
CA ILE A 80 -0.40 -4.22 2.86
C ILE A 80 0.98 -4.18 2.19
N GLY A 81 1.21 -3.31 1.22
CA GLY A 81 2.57 -3.06 0.70
C GLY A 81 2.78 -3.35 -0.78
N TYR A 82 4.04 -3.44 -1.15
CA TYR A 82 4.47 -3.44 -2.55
C TYR A 82 5.21 -4.75 -2.91
N PRO A 83 4.78 -5.48 -3.94
CA PRO A 83 5.59 -6.55 -4.52
C PRO A 83 6.91 -6.00 -5.09
N LYS A 84 7.95 -6.85 -5.09
CA LYS A 84 9.31 -6.47 -5.51
C LYS A 84 9.42 -6.31 -7.02
N GLU A 85 8.72 -7.14 -7.77
CA GLU A 85 8.93 -7.30 -9.22
C GLU A 85 7.83 -6.67 -10.08
N THR A 86 6.65 -6.41 -9.51
CA THR A 86 5.50 -5.91 -10.27
C THR A 86 5.06 -4.53 -9.81
N ALA A 87 4.54 -3.73 -10.74
CA ALA A 87 3.90 -2.45 -10.45
C ALA A 87 2.45 -2.65 -9.96
N GLU A 88 2.31 -3.44 -8.90
CA GLU A 88 1.04 -3.81 -8.27
C GLU A 88 1.11 -3.51 -6.77
N TYR A 89 0.07 -3.88 -6.04
CA TYR A 89 0.00 -3.74 -4.60
C TYR A 89 -0.45 -5.05 -3.97
N TYR A 90 0.07 -5.34 -2.77
CA TYR A 90 -0.47 -6.39 -1.93
C TYR A 90 -1.71 -5.88 -1.19
N PHE A 91 -2.74 -6.71 -1.18
CA PHE A 91 -3.99 -6.48 -0.48
C PHE A 91 -4.32 -7.63 0.44
N TYR A 92 -4.87 -7.29 1.60
CA TYR A 92 -5.51 -8.22 2.53
C TYR A 92 -7.02 -8.11 2.40
N GLY A 93 -7.66 -9.22 2.03
CA GLY A 93 -9.12 -9.34 2.01
C GLY A 93 -9.63 -9.85 3.36
N PRO A 94 -10.34 -9.02 4.17
CA PRO A 94 -10.81 -9.45 5.49
C PRO A 94 -11.83 -10.60 5.42
N ALA A 95 -12.64 -10.65 4.36
CA ALA A 95 -13.65 -11.70 4.18
C ALA A 95 -13.05 -13.09 3.91
N GLU A 96 -11.93 -13.14 3.19
CA GLU A 96 -11.27 -14.40 2.80
C GLU A 96 -10.06 -14.71 3.68
N GLN A 97 -9.64 -13.75 4.52
CA GLN A 97 -8.38 -13.74 5.26
C GLN A 97 -7.15 -14.07 4.39
N LYS A 98 -7.20 -13.69 3.12
CA LYS A 98 -6.16 -13.98 2.12
C LYS A 98 -5.42 -12.74 1.69
N ILE A 99 -4.16 -12.95 1.33
CA ILE A 99 -3.31 -12.00 0.64
C ILE A 99 -3.39 -12.27 -0.86
N PHE A 100 -3.50 -11.22 -1.63
CA PHE A 100 -3.37 -11.28 -3.08
C PHE A 100 -2.75 -9.97 -3.60
N PHE A 101 -2.27 -9.98 -4.84
CA PHE A 101 -1.78 -8.79 -5.50
C PHE A 101 -2.76 -8.34 -6.59
N SER A 102 -2.87 -7.03 -6.79
CA SER A 102 -3.66 -6.48 -7.88
C SER A 102 -3.18 -5.09 -8.25
N ARG A 103 -3.20 -4.77 -9.55
CA ARG A 103 -3.01 -3.40 -10.05
C ARG A 103 -4.29 -2.56 -9.96
N ASN A 104 -5.45 -3.20 -10.13
CA ASN A 104 -6.73 -2.53 -10.32
C ASN A 104 -7.43 -2.28 -8.99
N ALA A 105 -6.96 -1.27 -8.27
CA ALA A 105 -7.50 -0.87 -6.98
C ALA A 105 -7.81 0.62 -6.92
N VAL A 106 -9.01 0.95 -6.40
CA VAL A 106 -9.43 2.32 -6.11
C VAL A 106 -9.29 2.54 -4.60
N PHE A 107 -8.31 3.35 -4.23
CA PHE A 107 -8.03 3.68 -2.84
C PHE A 107 -9.03 4.71 -2.33
N LEU A 108 -9.61 4.46 -1.16
CA LEU A 108 -10.49 5.42 -0.52
C LEU A 108 -9.64 6.54 0.06
N LYS A 109 -9.94 7.78 -0.35
CA LYS A 109 -9.39 8.94 0.32
C LYS A 109 -9.96 8.95 1.74
N LYS A 110 -9.10 8.88 2.76
CA LYS A 110 -9.49 9.34 4.09
C LYS A 110 -9.88 10.80 3.91
N GLY A 111 -11.09 11.18 4.34
CA GLY A 111 -11.39 12.58 4.57
C GLY A 111 -10.33 13.07 5.55
N PHE A 112 -9.40 13.91 5.09
CA PHE A 112 -8.71 14.78 6.01
C PHE A 112 -9.82 15.58 6.70
N PRO A 113 -9.89 15.66 8.04
CA PRO A 113 -10.71 16.69 8.64
C PRO A 113 -10.18 18.00 8.06
N SER A 114 -10.99 18.65 7.23
CA SER A 114 -10.76 20.02 6.84
C SER A 114 -10.84 20.82 8.14
N ASP A 115 -9.68 21.27 8.61
CA ASP A 115 -9.59 22.22 9.70
C ASP A 115 -10.57 23.36 9.42
N SER A 116 -11.55 23.50 10.29
CA SER A 116 -12.56 24.57 10.31
C SER A 116 -12.14 25.62 11.30
#